data_AF-A0A847WMK3-F1
#
_entry.id   AF-A0A847WMK3-F1
#
_cell.length_a   1.000
_cell.length_b   1.000
_cell.length_c   1.000
_cell.angle_alpha   90.00
_cell.angle_beta   90.00
_cell.angle_gamma   90.00
#
_symmetry.space_group_name_H-M   'P 1'
#
loop_
_entity.id
_entity.type
_entity.pdbx_description
1 polymer ?
#
loop_
_entity_poly.entity_id
_entity_poly.type
_entity_poly.pdbx_seq_one_letter_code
_entity_poly.pdbx_strand_id
1 'polypeptide(L)' 'MEVRERLREMGVVGAGGAGFPTYAKLKRQGIDYYIANGAECEPLLDVDKEIMARFPDKVLKGLNHLKNYTGAHKAV' A
#
# COMPACT_ATOMS: atom_id res chain seq x y z
N MET A 1 -19.38 -0.50 -5.53
CA MET A 1 -18.14 -0.82 -6.28
C MET A 1 -17.15 -1.48 -5.36
N GLU A 2 -16.48 -2.53 -5.84
CA GLU A 2 -15.40 -3.18 -5.12
C GLU A 2 -14.16 -2.27 -5.06
N VAL A 3 -13.34 -2.35 -4.00
CA VAL A 3 -12.10 -1.55 -3.87
C VAL A 3 -11.19 -1.70 -5.09
N ARG A 4 -11.06 -2.93 -5.60
CA ARG A 4 -10.22 -3.22 -6.77
C ARG A 4 -10.67 -2.47 -8.02
N GLU A 5 -11.98 -2.42 -8.29
CA GLU A 5 -12.53 -1.69 -9.44
C GLU A 5 -12.29 -0.19 -9.30
N ARG A 6 -12.49 0.36 -8.10
CA ARG A 6 -12.24 1.77 -7.83
C ARG A 6 -10.77 2.14 -8.05
N LEU A 7 -9.84 1.29 -7.61
CA LEU A 7 -8.40 1.49 -7.83
C LEU A 7 -8.04 1.46 -9.33
N ARG A 8 -8.70 0.60 -10.10
CA ARG A 8 -8.52 0.52 -11.56
C ARG A 8 -9.01 1.78 -12.26
N GLU A 9 -10.22 2.24 -11.94
CA GLU A 9 -10.82 3.44 -12.55
C GLU A 9 -10.06 4.72 -12.22
N MET A 10 -9.55 4.82 -10.99
CA MET A 10 -8.74 5.96 -10.55
C MET A 10 -7.29 5.92 -11.06
N GLY A 11 -6.89 4.85 -11.77
CA GLY A 11 -5.53 4.72 -12.30
C GLY A 11 -4.44 4.62 -11.24
N VAL A 12 -4.74 4.05 -10.06
CA VAL A 12 -3.78 4.01 -8.95
C VAL A 12 -2.66 2.98 -9.22
N VAL A 13 -1.44 3.47 -9.25
CA VAL A 13 -0.21 2.68 -9.44
C VAL A 13 0.65 2.66 -8.18
N GLY A 14 1.59 1.72 -8.10
CA GLY A 14 2.55 1.64 -6.99
C GLY A 14 3.49 2.85 -6.98
N ALA A 15 3.62 3.49 -5.81
CA ALA A 15 4.43 4.70 -5.62
C ALA A 15 5.94 4.43 -5.46
N GLY A 16 6.40 3.17 -5.49
CA GLY A 16 7.80 2.79 -5.30
C GLY A 16 8.64 2.73 -6.59
N GLY A 17 8.28 3.49 -7.63
CA GLY A 17 9.06 3.60 -8.88
C GLY A 17 8.69 2.63 -10.01
N ALA A 18 8.31 1.38 -9.70
CA ALA A 18 7.95 0.39 -10.74
C ALA A 18 6.63 0.69 -11.48
N GLY A 19 5.77 1.55 -10.92
CA GLY A 19 4.51 1.95 -11.54
C GLY A 19 3.51 0.80 -11.74
N PHE A 20 3.67 -0.34 -11.06
CA PHE A 20 2.79 -1.50 -11.24
C PHE A 20 1.35 -1.18 -10.80
N PRO A 21 0.31 -1.55 -11.56
CA PRO A 21 -1.07 -1.22 -11.20
C PRO A 21 -1.50 -1.85 -9.87
N THR A 22 -1.95 -1.02 -8.93
CA THR A 22 -2.28 -1.47 -7.56
C THR A 22 -3.43 -2.46 -7.56
N TYR A 23 -4.44 -2.24 -8.41
CA TYR A 23 -5.58 -3.16 -8.54
C TYR A 23 -5.17 -4.56 -9.01
N ALA A 24 -4.12 -4.66 -9.83
CA ALA A 24 -3.63 -5.94 -10.36
C ALA A 24 -2.83 -6.72 -9.30
N LYS A 25 -2.19 -6.02 -8.34
CA LYS A 25 -1.50 -6.62 -7.20
C LYS A 25 -2.46 -7.06 -6.10
N LEU A 26 -3.62 -6.40 -5.97
CA LEU A 26 -4.60 -6.65 -4.92
C LEU A 26 -5.35 -7.98 -5.14
N LYS A 27 -5.22 -8.90 -4.17
CA LYS A 27 -5.97 -10.16 -4.09
C LYS A 27 -6.97 -10.11 -2.93
N ARG A 28 -8.06 -10.89 -3.02
CA ARG A 28 -9.11 -10.89 -1.98
C ARG A 28 -8.86 -11.89 -0.85
N GLN A 29 -8.03 -12.92 -1.10
CA GLN A 29 -7.69 -13.96 -0.14
C GLN A 29 -6.33 -14.59 -0.48
N GLY A 30 -5.80 -15.42 0.42
CA GLY A 30 -4.51 -16.10 0.23
C GLY A 30 -3.31 -15.19 0.41
N ILE A 31 -3.45 -14.15 1.24
CA ILE A 31 -2.37 -13.26 1.65
C ILE A 31 -2.19 -13.42 3.15
N ASP A 32 -1.02 -13.88 3.60
CA ASP A 32 -0.73 -14.01 5.04
C ASP A 32 -0.20 -12.70 5.65
N TYR A 33 0.57 -11.96 4.85
CA TYR A 33 1.30 -10.76 5.28
C TYR A 33 1.08 -9.60 4.33
N TYR A 34 0.82 -8.42 4.90
CA TYR A 34 1.06 -7.14 4.27
C TYR A 34 2.33 -6.52 4.81
N ILE A 35 3.15 -5.99 3.90
CA ILE A 35 4.39 -5.30 4.24
C ILE A 35 4.30 -3.90 3.66
N ALA A 36 4.36 -2.88 4.52
CA ALA A 36 4.61 -1.52 4.13
C ALA A 36 6.11 -1.34 3.89
N ASN A 37 6.50 -1.04 2.64
CA ASN A 37 7.88 -0.70 2.37
C ASN A 37 8.12 0.76 2.75
N GLY A 38 8.81 0.99 3.86
CA GLY A 38 9.32 2.31 4.25
C GLY A 38 10.84 2.46 4.06
N ALA A 39 11.48 1.49 3.41
CA ALA A 39 12.90 1.57 3.10
C ALA A 39 13.08 2.35 1.79
N GLU A 40 13.59 3.58 1.92
CA GLU A 40 13.90 4.46 0.80
C GLU A 40 15.42 4.64 0.75
N CYS A 41 16.04 4.07 -0.30
CA CYS A 41 17.49 4.11 -0.52
C CYS A 41 17.88 4.93 -1.75
N GLU A 42 16.88 5.43 -2.50
CA GLU A 42 17.13 6.20 -3.72
C GLU A 42 17.68 7.58 -3.34
N PRO A 43 18.78 8.04 -3.95
CA PRO A 43 19.35 9.33 -3.64
C PRO A 43 18.35 10.47 -3.80
N LEU A 44 18.33 11.40 -2.84
CA LEU A 44 17.49 12.60 -2.81
C LEU A 44 15.99 12.36 -2.61
N LEU A 45 15.54 11.12 -2.42
CA LEU A 45 14.16 10.81 -2.07
C LEU A 45 14.06 10.56 -0.56
N ASP A 46 13.22 11.36 0.10
CA ASP A 46 12.85 11.25 1.52
C ASP A 46 11.32 11.16 1.68
N VAL A 47 10.59 10.83 0.61
CA VAL A 47 9.12 10.89 0.58
C VAL A 47 8.51 9.92 1.58
N ASP A 48 9.00 8.67 1.62
CA ASP A 48 8.46 7.65 2.52
C ASP A 48 8.73 8.03 3.98
N LYS A 49 9.94 8.53 4.25
CA LYS A 49 10.34 9.06 5.57
C LYS A 49 9.45 10.21 6.02
N GLU A 50 9.22 11.21 5.16
CA GLU A 50 8.40 12.37 5.51
C GLU A 50 6.93 11.99 5.69
N ILE A 51 6.40 11.06 4.87
CA ILE A 51 5.03 10.55 5.03
C ILE A 51 4.87 9.82 6.36
N MET A 52 5.80 8.94 6.73
CA MET A 52 5.75 8.22 8.00
C MET A 52 5.93 9.14 9.21
N ALA A 53 6.76 10.18 9.10
CA ALA A 53 6.97 11.15 10.18
C ALA A 53 5.76 12.08 10.39
N ARG A 54 5.14 12.57 9.30
CA ARG A 54 4.07 13.58 9.36
C ARG A 54 2.67 12.98 9.40
N PHE A 55 2.47 11.81 8.82
CA PHE A 55 1.16 11.18 8.68
C PHE A 55 1.14 9.69 9.09
N PRO A 56 1.74 9.31 10.24
CA PRO A 56 1.82 7.91 10.66
C PRO A 56 0.45 7.23 10.74
N ASP A 57 -0.56 7.94 11.27
CA ASP A 57 -1.92 7.42 11.39
C ASP A 57 -2.54 7.08 10.03
N LYS A 58 -2.24 7.85 8.98
CA LYS A 58 -2.75 7.57 7.63
C LYS A 58 -2.10 6.34 7.04
N VAL A 59 -0.79 6.15 7.27
CA VAL A 59 -0.05 4.96 6.82
C VAL A 59 -0.61 3.71 7.50
N LEU A 60 -0.70 3.72 8.83
CA LEU A 60 -1.23 2.59 9.62
C LEU A 60 -2.69 2.29 9.27
N LYS A 61 -3.51 3.33 9.06
CA LYS A 61 -4.90 3.16 8.63
C LYS A 61 -4.99 2.49 7.25
N GLY A 62 -4.19 2.95 6.28
CA GLY A 62 -4.14 2.34 4.95
C GLY A 62 -3.73 0.87 5.00
N LEU A 63 -2.68 0.56 5.76
CA LEU A 63 -2.19 -0.80 5.94
C LEU A 63 -3.24 -1.72 6.60
N ASN A 64 -3.92 -1.24 7.64
CA ASN A 64 -4.99 -1.98 8.30
C ASN A 64 -6.22 -2.19 7.40
N HIS A 65 -6.58 -1.21 6.57
CA HIS A 65 -7.65 -1.39 5.57
C HIS A 65 -7.32 -2.52 4.60
N LEU A 66 -6.08 -2.59 4.12
CA LEU A 66 -5.64 -3.65 3.21
C LEU A 66 -5.66 -5.01 3.90
N LYS A 67 -5.09 -5.12 5.11
CA LYS A 67 -5.12 -6.34 5.93
C LYS A 67 -6.55 -6.86 6.09
N ASN A 68 -7.48 -5.99 6.48
CA ASN A 68 -8.87 -6.36 6.71
C ASN A 68 -9.60 -6.73 5.42
N TYR A 69 -9.32 -6.02 4.32
CA TYR A 69 -9.92 -6.30 3.01
C TYR A 69 -9.55 -7.68 2.47
N THR A 70 -8.32 -8.15 2.72
CA THR A 70 -7.84 -9.44 2.22
C THR A 70 -7.91 -10.58 3.23
N GLY A 71 -8.24 -10.28 4.48
CA GLY A 71 -8.15 -11.23 5.60
C GLY A 71 -6.72 -11.63 5.96
N ALA A 72 -5.73 -10.77 5.73
CA ALA A 72 -4.34 -11.11 6.04
C ALA A 72 -4.11 -11.23 7.56
N HIS A 73 -3.27 -12.17 7.96
CA HIS A 73 -3.02 -12.45 9.37
C HIS A 73 -2.23 -11.32 10.03
N LYS A 74 -1.24 -10.77 9.31
CA LYS A 74 -0.35 -9.73 9.83
C LYS A 74 -0.14 -8.61 8.82
N ALA A 75 0.04 -7.41 9.37
CA ALA A 75 0.53 -6.23 8.69
C ALA A 75 1.80 -5.79 9.41
N VAL A 76 2.85 -5.49 8.64
CA VAL A 76 4.17 -5.09 9.11
C VAL A 76 4.58 -3.80 8.41
#